data_AF-A0A8C1GD09-F1
#
_entry.id   AF-A0A8C1GD09-F1
#
_cell.length_a   1.000
_cell.length_b   1.000
_cell.length_c   1.000
_cell.angle_alpha   90.00
_cell.angle_beta   90.00
_cell.angle_gamma   90.00
#
_symmetry.space_group_name_H-M   'P 1'
#
loop_
_entity.id
_entity.type
_entity.pdbx_description
1 polymer ?
#
loop_
_entity_poly.entity_id
_entity_poly.type
_entity_poly.pdbx_seq_one_letter_code
_entity_poly.pdbx_strand_id
1 'polypeptide(L)' 'MASSMADKKRKTSVEQKKGYDKARSRTRVNIESAFQHWRELKEREGLRLDAEVALFLLNRSPAGPRPPSHGGGK' A
#
# COMPACT_ATOMS: atom_id res chain seq x y z
N MET A 1 24.76 -44.75 12.76
CA MET A 1 23.97 -44.44 11.53
C MET A 1 22.53 -44.82 11.86
N ALA A 2 21.52 -43.96 11.87
CA ALA A 2 21.26 -42.84 10.99
C ALA A 2 20.38 -41.78 11.67
N SER A 3 20.68 -40.51 11.37
CA SER A 3 19.79 -39.34 11.35
C SER A 3 18.47 -39.69 10.64
N SER A 4 17.32 -39.01 10.73
CA SER A 4 16.89 -37.73 11.27
C SER A 4 15.36 -37.75 11.18
N MET A 5 14.64 -37.59 12.30
CA MET A 5 13.19 -37.30 12.27
C MET A 5 12.89 -35.79 12.11
N ALA A 6 13.93 -34.94 12.06
CA ALA A 6 13.79 -33.48 12.01
C ALA A 6 13.53 -32.94 10.59
N ASP A 7 13.79 -33.72 9.55
CA ASP A 7 13.60 -33.28 8.15
C ASP A 7 12.16 -33.43 7.65
N LYS A 8 11.34 -34.23 8.33
CA LYS A 8 9.93 -34.46 7.93
C LYS A 8 9.03 -33.26 8.25
N LYS A 9 9.38 -32.43 9.24
CA LYS A 9 8.62 -31.22 9.60
C LYS A 9 8.94 -29.98 8.76
N ARG A 10 10.05 -29.97 8.01
CA ARG A 10 10.46 -28.80 7.19
C ARG A 10 9.86 -28.79 5.78
N LYS A 11 9.50 -29.95 5.24
CA LYS A 11 8.95 -30.08 3.87
C LYS A 11 7.49 -29.62 3.74
N THR A 12 6.67 -29.80 4.76
CA THR A 12 5.24 -29.43 4.73
C THR A 12 4.99 -27.92 4.80
N SER A 13 5.90 -27.14 5.39
CA SER A 13 5.75 -25.69 5.53
C SER A 13 5.92 -24.92 4.21
N VAL A 14 6.74 -25.43 3.28
CA VAL A 14 7.03 -24.75 2.01
C VAL A 14 5.86 -24.91 1.03
N GLU A 15 5.28 -26.10 0.95
CA GLU A 15 4.18 -26.42 0.03
C GLU A 15 2.86 -25.71 0.44
N GLN A 16 2.57 -25.66 1.74
CA GLN A 16 1.42 -24.92 2.28
C GLN A 16 1.59 -23.40 2.09
N LYS A 17 2.80 -22.86 2.27
CA LYS A 17 3.10 -21.45 1.95
C LYS A 17 2.90 -21.14 0.47
N LYS A 18 3.27 -22.06 -0.42
CA LYS A 18 3.12 -21.88 -1.88
C LYS A 18 1.67 -21.81 -2.34
N GLY A 19 0.78 -22.61 -1.74
CA GLY A 19 -0.67 -22.55 -2.00
C GLY A 19 -1.31 -21.25 -1.50
N TYR A 20 -0.92 -20.81 -0.31
CA TYR A 20 -1.41 -19.56 0.29
C TYR A 20 -0.88 -18.32 -0.45
N ASP A 21 0.39 -18.34 -0.88
CA ASP A 21 1.00 -17.29 -1.69
C ASP A 21 0.31 -17.17 -3.07
N LYS A 22 -0.07 -18.30 -3.69
CA LYS A 22 -0.81 -18.32 -4.95
C LYS A 22 -2.25 -17.78 -4.83
N ALA A 23 -2.90 -17.95 -3.68
CA ALA A 23 -4.19 -17.31 -3.41
C ALA A 23 -4.03 -15.82 -3.14
N ARG A 24 -2.99 -15.42 -2.40
CA ARG A 24 -2.70 -14.03 -2.02
C ARG A 24 -2.17 -13.19 -3.18
N SER A 25 -1.46 -13.79 -4.14
CA SER A 25 -0.90 -13.08 -5.30
C SER A 25 -2.00 -12.44 -6.18
N ARG A 26 -3.20 -13.03 -6.23
CA ARG A 26 -4.36 -12.45 -6.94
C ARG A 26 -4.83 -11.12 -6.34
N THR A 27 -4.57 -10.88 -5.06
CA THR A 27 -4.95 -9.66 -4.34
C THR A 27 -3.73 -8.88 -3.83
N ARG A 28 -2.52 -9.25 -4.28
CA ARG A 28 -1.29 -8.62 -3.80
C ARG A 28 -1.12 -7.28 -4.51
N VAL A 29 -1.49 -6.21 -3.81
CA VAL A 29 -1.18 -4.85 -4.25
C VAL A 29 0.31 -4.62 -4.03
N ASN A 30 1.06 -4.49 -5.12
CA ASN A 30 2.46 -4.05 -5.04
C ASN A 30 2.46 -2.55 -4.72
N ILE A 31 2.66 -2.22 -3.45
CA ILE A 31 2.77 -0.84 -2.95
C ILE A 31 4.15 -0.27 -3.27
N GLU A 32 5.12 -1.10 -3.66
CA GLU A 32 6.51 -0.70 -3.87
C GLU A 32 6.69 0.40 -4.92
N SER A 33 6.01 0.28 -6.07
CA SER A 33 5.98 1.34 -7.09
C SER A 33 5.22 2.58 -6.60
N ALA A 34 4.12 2.39 -5.88
CA ALA A 34 3.38 3.50 -5.28
C ALA A 34 4.22 4.24 -4.22
N PHE A 35 5.08 3.54 -3.48
CA PHE A 35 5.98 4.12 -2.48
C PHE A 35 7.13 4.90 -3.12
N GLN A 36 7.63 4.44 -4.27
CA GLN A 36 8.58 5.22 -5.07
C GLN A 36 7.96 6.56 -5.49
N HIS A 37 6.76 6.53 -6.09
CA HIS A 37 6.04 7.74 -6.48
C HIS A 37 5.68 8.64 -5.28
N TRP A 38 5.36 8.04 -4.13
CA TRP A 38 5.10 8.78 -2.91
C TRP A 38 6.33 9.56 -2.43
N ARG A 39 7.52 8.94 -2.47
CA ARG A 39 8.79 9.60 -2.12
C ARG A 39 9.16 10.70 -3.11
N GLU A 40 9.07 10.42 -4.40
CA GLU A 40 9.32 11.41 -5.45
C GLU A 40 8.40 12.62 -5.32
N LEU A 41 7.11 12.39 -5.05
CA LEU A 41 6.14 13.45 -4.82
C LEU A 41 6.47 14.26 -3.57
N LYS A 42 6.84 13.57 -2.49
CA LYS A 42 7.24 14.19 -1.22
C LYS A 42 8.46 15.10 -1.39
N GLU A 43 9.49 14.65 -2.11
CA GLU A 43 10.67 15.47 -2.41
C GLU A 43 10.36 16.65 -3.33
N ARG A 44 9.61 16.41 -4.42
CA ARG A 44 9.31 17.45 -5.41
C ARG A 44 8.49 18.60 -4.83
N GLU A 45 7.54 18.29 -3.96
CA GLU A 45 6.68 19.30 -3.32
C GLU A 45 7.26 19.80 -1.97
N GLY A 46 8.43 19.30 -1.55
CA GLY A 46 9.09 19.72 -0.31
C GLY A 46 8.36 19.34 0.98
N LEU A 47 7.57 18.26 0.95
CA LEU A 47 6.70 17.83 2.04
C LEU A 47 7.49 17.00 3.07
N ARG A 48 7.24 17.22 4.36
CA ARG A 48 8.03 16.60 5.44
C ARG A 48 7.38 15.31 5.94
N LEU A 49 6.04 15.27 5.94
CA LEU A 49 5.24 14.18 6.46
C LEU A 49 4.36 13.55 5.39
N ASP A 50 4.11 12.25 5.52
CA ASP A 50 3.23 11.52 4.61
C ASP A 50 1.78 12.01 4.71
N ALA A 51 1.37 12.54 5.88
CA ALA A 51 0.09 13.21 6.04
C ALA A 51 -0.06 14.44 5.12
N GLU A 52 1.03 15.19 4.89
CA GLU A 52 1.01 16.34 3.98
C GLU A 52 0.90 15.89 2.53
N VAL A 53 1.57 14.79 2.17
CA VAL A 53 1.44 14.16 0.84
C VAL A 53 -0.01 13.70 0.61
N ALA A 54 -0.62 13.06 1.61
CA ALA A 54 -2.03 12.65 1.53
C ALA A 54 -2.97 13.85 1.37
N LEU A 55 -2.78 14.92 2.16
CA LEU A 55 -3.58 16.14 2.07
C LEU A 55 -3.42 16.83 0.71
N PHE A 56 -2.18 16.91 0.19
CA PHE A 56 -1.88 17.44 -1.13
C PHE A 56 -2.63 16.68 -2.23
N LEU A 57 -2.61 15.34 -2.20
CA LEU A 57 -3.33 14.51 -3.17
C LEU A 57 -4.85 14.70 -3.09
N LEU A 58 -5.41 14.83 -1.89
CA LEU A 58 -6.84 15.06 -1.68
C LEU A 58 -7.29 16.44 -2.20
N ASN A 59 -6.49 17.49 -1.97
CA ASN A 59 -6.81 18.85 -2.41
C ASN A 59 -6.67 19.06 -3.93
N ARG A 60 -5.87 18.23 -4.61
CA ARG A 60 -5.68 18.28 -6.07
C ARG A 60 -6.71 17.45 -6.84
N SER A 61 -7.46 16.60 -6.14
CA SER A 61 -8.58 15.88 -6.73
C SER A 61 -9.73 16.86 -6.98
N PRO A 62 -10.28 16.94 -8.21
CA PRO A 62 -11.46 17.78 -8.49
C PRO A 62 -12.72 17.33 -7.72
N ALA A 63 -12.63 16.22 -6.98
CA ALA A 63 -13.67 15.69 -6.10
C ALA A 63 -13.56 16.15 -4.63
N GLY A 64 -12.83 17.23 -4.34
CA GLY A 64 -12.89 17.87 -3.02
C GLY A 64 -14.31 18.39 -2.69
N PRO A 65 -14.70 18.47 -1.41
CA PRO A 65 -16.04 18.93 -1.03
C PRO A 65 -16.23 20.35 -1.54
N ARG A 66 -17.22 20.54 -2.41
CA ARG A 66 -17.66 21.85 -2.88
C ARG A 66 -17.96 22.70 -1.64
N PRO A 67 -17.36 23.90 -1.48
CA PRO A 67 -17.78 24.79 -0.42
C PRO A 67 -19.26 25.13 -0.63
N PRO A 68 -20.07 25.25 0.44
CA PRO A 68 -21.42 25.79 0.30
C PRO A 68 -21.28 27.20 -0.26
N SER A 69 -21.74 27.36 -1.50
CA SER A 69 -21.85 28.65 -2.17
C SER A 69 -22.76 29.52 -1.31
N HIS A 70 -22.17 30.39 -0.50
CA HIS A 70 -22.90 31.45 0.20
C HIS A 70 -23.23 32.54 -0.83
N GLY A 71 -24.17 32.25 -1.72
CA GLY A 71 -25.02 33.28 -2.33
C GLY A 71 -26.31 33.29 -1.50
N GLY A 72 -26.61 34.27 -0.67
CA GLY A 72 -26.55 35.69 -0.99
C GLY A 72 -27.80 36.05 -1.79
N GLY A 73 -28.95 36.07 -1.12
CA GLY A 73 -30.23 36.47 -1.71
C GLY A 73 -31.22 36.74 -0.59
N LYS A 74 -31.49 38.03 -0.38
CA LYS A 74 -32.44 38.59 0.58
C LYS A 74 -33.88 38.14 0.33
#